data_AF-A0AAV6IJS6-F1
#
_entry.id   AF-A0AAV6IJS6-F1
#
_cell.length_a   1.000
_cell.length_b   1.000
_cell.length_c   1.000
_cell.angle_alpha   90.00
_cell.angle_beta   90.00
_cell.angle_gamma   90.00
#
_symmetry.space_group_name_H-M   'P 1'
#
loop_
_entity.id
_entity.type
_entity.pdbx_description
1 polymer ?
#
loop_
_entity_poly.entity_id
_entity_poly.type
_entity_poly.pdbx_seq_one_letter_code
_entity_poly.pdbx_strand_id
1 'polypeptide(L)'
;MGVTDAQKVTLATFSLKGDARDWWESYERQWTAPLPGVIPAVPRVVTWEHFVKGFNEHYFPKYWKLDQEAVFIDLKQGSMTIPEYEVRFGKLSKYALDLVNTEAKRCQ
;
A
#
# COMPACT_ATOMS: atom_id res chain seq x y z
N MET A 1 -21.78 -11.62 10.34
CA MET A 1 -20.73 -11.10 11.24
C MET A 1 -19.54 -10.73 10.37
N GLY A 2 -19.19 -9.44 10.28
CA GLY A 2 -18.04 -8.98 9.50
C GLY A 2 -16.74 -9.12 10.28
N VAL A 3 -15.61 -9.24 9.57
CA VAL A 3 -14.28 -9.25 10.16
C VAL A 3 -14.00 -7.90 10.82
N THR A 4 -13.58 -7.90 12.09
CA THR A 4 -13.26 -6.66 12.83
C THR A 4 -11.93 -6.07 12.35
N ASP A 5 -11.74 -4.77 12.52
CA ASP A 5 -10.51 -4.09 12.12
C ASP A 5 -9.26 -4.70 12.78
N ALA A 6 -9.35 -5.04 14.06
CA ALA A 6 -8.26 -5.72 14.78
C ALA A 6 -7.92 -7.07 14.15
N GLN A 7 -8.92 -7.87 13.72
CA GLN A 7 -8.68 -9.14 13.04
C GLN A 7 -7.98 -8.95 11.69
N LYS A 8 -8.35 -7.91 10.93
CA LYS A 8 -7.70 -7.60 9.64
C LYS A 8 -6.24 -7.21 9.84
N VAL A 9 -5.96 -6.34 10.82
CA VAL A 9 -4.59 -5.92 11.15
C VAL A 9 -3.75 -7.13 11.56
N THR A 10 -4.23 -7.96 12.50
CA THR A 10 -3.52 -9.17 12.93
C THR A 10 -3.19 -10.11 11.77
N LEU A 11 -4.12 -10.31 10.84
CA LEU A 11 -3.89 -11.17 9.68
C LEU A 11 -2.84 -10.59 8.72
N ALA A 12 -2.87 -9.28 8.47
CA ALA A 12 -1.91 -8.63 7.60
C ALA A 12 -0.50 -8.62 8.22
N THR A 13 -0.40 -8.34 9.52
CA THR A 13 0.89 -8.26 10.23
C THR A 13 1.54 -9.63 10.39
N PHE A 14 0.75 -10.70 10.47
CA PHE A 14 1.24 -12.07 10.41
C PHE A 14 1.97 -12.39 9.08
N SER A 15 1.60 -11.71 8.00
CA SER A 15 2.22 -11.90 6.68
C SER A 15 3.52 -11.08 6.50
N LEU A 16 3.80 -10.12 7.38
CA LEU A 16 5.01 -9.30 7.33
C LEU A 16 6.24 -10.09 7.81
N LYS A 17 7.37 -9.91 7.13
CA LYS A 17 8.65 -10.59 7.41
C LYS A 17 9.82 -9.62 7.30
N GLY A 18 10.90 -9.90 8.04
CA GLY A 18 12.12 -9.07 8.05
C GLY A 18 11.81 -7.62 8.43
N ASP A 19 12.40 -6.67 7.70
CA ASP A 19 12.26 -5.24 7.88
C ASP A 19 10.79 -4.77 7.99
N ALA A 20 9.86 -5.43 7.28
CA ALA A 20 8.44 -5.11 7.34
C ALA A 20 7.79 -5.42 8.68
N ARG A 21 8.27 -6.47 9.35
CA ARG A 21 7.83 -6.82 10.69
C ARG A 21 8.43 -5.88 11.73
N ASP A 22 9.73 -5.58 11.61
CA ASP A 22 10.43 -4.67 12.53
C ASP A 22 9.83 -3.25 12.48
N TRP A 23 9.48 -2.78 11.27
CA TRP A 23 8.72 -1.56 11.08
C TRP A 23 7.37 -1.61 11.80
N TRP A 24 6.59 -2.68 11.59
CA TRP A 24 5.26 -2.81 12.20
C TRP A 24 5.33 -2.80 13.72
N GLU A 25 6.23 -3.57 14.33
CA GLU A 25 6.40 -3.64 15.78
C GLU A 25 6.78 -2.26 16.36
N SER A 26 7.60 -1.50 15.64
CA SER A 26 7.97 -0.13 16.03
C SER A 26 6.81 0.85 15.86
N TYR A 27 6.04 0.72 14.79
CA TYR A 27 4.89 1.58 14.49
C TYR A 27 3.74 1.35 15.48
N GLU A 28 3.42 0.09 15.75
CA GLU A 28 2.39 -0.30 16.73
C GLU A 28 2.76 0.17 18.14
N ARG A 29 4.00 -0.01 18.58
CA ARG A 29 4.45 0.48 19.90
C ARG A 29 4.30 2.00 20.02
N GLN A 30 4.70 2.75 19.01
CA GLN A 30 4.58 4.22 19.03
C GLN A 30 3.13 4.69 19.08
N TRP A 31 2.24 4.04 18.34
CA TRP A 31 0.83 4.43 18.27
C TRP A 31 0.04 4.02 19.51
N THR A 32 0.35 2.86 20.08
CA THR A 32 -0.33 2.30 21.26
C THR A 32 0.24 2.79 22.58
N ALA A 33 1.41 3.46 22.57
CA ALA A 33 2.01 4.05 23.76
C ALA A 33 1.03 5.03 24.45
N PRO A 34 0.86 4.93 25.78
CA PRO A 34 0.05 5.88 26.51
C PRO A 34 0.65 7.28 26.45
N LEU A 35 -0.18 8.29 26.24
CA LEU A 35 0.25 9.68 26.31
C LEU A 35 0.68 10.02 27.74
N PRO A 36 1.75 10.82 27.94
CA PRO A 36 2.18 11.22 29.27
C PRO A 36 1.02 11.86 30.05
N GLY A 37 0.73 11.33 31.24
CA GLY A 37 -0.33 11.85 32.11
C GLY A 37 -1.76 11.41 31.76
N VAL A 38 -1.96 10.49 30.80
CA VAL A 38 -3.28 9.96 30.45
C VAL A 38 -3.30 8.45 30.61
N ILE A 39 -4.13 7.91 31.50
CA ILE A 39 -4.48 6.49 31.54
C ILE A 39 -5.71 6.31 30.66
N PRO A 40 -5.60 5.71 29.46
CA PRO A 40 -6.75 5.56 28.60
C PRO A 40 -7.68 4.47 29.16
N ALA A 41 -8.99 4.75 29.19
CA ALA A 41 -10.01 3.78 29.61
C ALA A 41 -10.10 2.57 28.67
N VAL A 42 -9.60 2.71 27.44
CA VAL A 42 -9.52 1.65 26.42
C VAL A 42 -8.13 1.70 25.79
N PRO A 43 -7.42 0.57 25.64
CA PRO A 43 -6.15 0.54 24.92
C PRO A 43 -6.30 1.16 23.53
N ARG A 44 -5.35 1.99 23.11
CA ARG A 44 -5.30 2.44 21.72
C ARG A 44 -5.01 1.21 20.86
N VAL A 45 -5.90 0.93 19.92
CA VAL A 45 -5.73 -0.15 18.94
C VAL A 45 -5.54 0.49 17.57
N VAL A 46 -4.63 -0.06 16.77
CA VAL A 46 -4.46 0.36 15.37
C VAL A 46 -5.66 -0.14 14.57
N THR A 47 -6.41 0.77 13.95
CA THR A 47 -7.51 0.41 13.03
C THR A 47 -6.95 -0.09 11.70
N TRP A 48 -7.77 -0.79 10.92
CA TRP A 48 -7.35 -1.27 9.60
C TRP A 48 -6.92 -0.12 8.69
N GLU A 49 -7.70 0.95 8.67
CA GLU A 49 -7.40 2.15 7.88
C GLU A 49 -6.04 2.76 8.27
N HIS A 50 -5.76 2.83 9.58
CA HIS A 50 -4.52 3.41 10.08
C HIS A 50 -3.30 2.55 9.71
N PHE A 51 -3.43 1.21 9.80
CA PHE A 51 -2.41 0.28 9.31
C PHE A 51 -2.14 0.49 7.82
N VAL A 52 -3.19 0.46 6.99
CA VAL A 52 -3.05 0.60 5.52
C VAL A 52 -2.41 1.92 5.14
N LYS A 53 -2.78 3.02 5.82
CA LYS A 53 -2.19 4.33 5.58
C LYS A 53 -0.70 4.34 5.93
N GLY A 54 -0.33 3.94 7.14
CA GLY A 54 1.07 3.91 7.58
C GLY A 54 1.94 2.99 6.72
N PHE A 55 1.43 1.82 6.36
CA PHE A 55 2.12 0.86 5.49
C PHE A 55 2.38 1.46 4.10
N ASN A 56 1.37 2.10 3.49
CA ASN A 56 1.52 2.73 2.19
C ASN A 56 2.47 3.94 2.23
N GLU A 57 2.43 4.75 3.28
CA GLU A 57 3.33 5.90 3.41
C GLU A 57 4.80 5.47 3.57
N HIS A 58 5.05 4.38 4.28
CA HIS A 58 6.41 3.87 4.51
C HIS A 58 6.97 3.12 3.29
N TYR A 59 6.21 2.21 2.68
CA TYR A 59 6.69 1.34 1.60
C TYR A 59 6.38 1.86 0.18
N PHE A 60 5.38 2.72 0.04
CA PHE A 60 4.96 3.28 -1.25
C PHE A 60 4.95 4.81 -1.21
N PRO A 61 6.10 5.44 -0.97
CA PRO A 61 6.20 6.89 -0.90
C PRO A 61 5.76 7.54 -2.21
N LYS A 62 5.28 8.80 -2.13
CA LYS A 62 4.72 9.52 -3.29
C LYS A 62 5.66 9.57 -4.48
N TYR A 63 6.96 9.80 -4.25
CA TYR A 63 7.95 9.87 -5.33
C TYR A 63 8.06 8.55 -6.11
N TRP A 64 7.97 7.42 -5.40
CA TRP A 64 8.02 6.10 -6.02
C TRP A 64 6.77 5.87 -6.88
N LYS A 65 5.59 6.30 -6.41
CA LYS A 65 4.35 6.22 -7.21
C LYS A 65 4.44 7.05 -8.49
N LEU A 66 4.98 8.28 -8.41
CA LEU A 66 5.20 9.14 -9.57
C LEU A 66 6.20 8.53 -10.56
N ASP A 67 7.25 7.87 -10.06
CA ASP A 67 8.21 7.15 -10.91
C ASP A 67 7.54 5.96 -11.62
N GLN A 68 6.72 5.16 -10.92
CA GLN A 68 5.95 4.09 -11.56
C GLN A 68 4.94 4.62 -12.59
N GLU A 69 4.35 5.79 -12.35
CA GLU A 69 3.46 6.48 -13.29
C GLU A 69 4.23 6.93 -14.55
N ALA A 70 5.42 7.52 -14.40
CA ALA A 70 6.28 7.88 -15.52
C ALA A 70 6.69 6.65 -16.35
N VAL A 71 7.05 5.54 -15.69
CA VAL A 71 7.37 4.26 -16.34
C VAL A 71 6.15 3.69 -17.07
N PHE A 72 4.94 3.90 -16.54
CA PHE A 72 3.71 3.51 -17.23
C PHE A 72 3.43 4.34 -18.47
N ILE A 73 3.60 5.67 -18.39
CA ILE A 73 3.40 6.58 -19.53
C ILE A 73 4.33 6.22 -20.69
N ASP A 74 5.59 5.89 -20.39
CA ASP A 74 6.56 5.51 -21.42
C ASP A 74 6.54 4.00 -21.76
N LEU A 75 5.60 3.24 -21.18
CA LEU A 75 5.50 1.80 -21.43
C LEU A 75 5.06 1.56 -22.88
N LYS A 76 6.01 1.21 -23.73
CA LYS A 76 5.78 0.72 -25.09
C LYS A 76 6.07 -0.78 -25.13
N GLN A 77 5.33 -1.52 -25.95
CA GLN A 77 5.57 -2.95 -26.14
C GLN A 77 7.03 -3.22 -26.56
N GLY A 78 7.56 -2.43 -27.50
CA GLY A 78 8.94 -2.56 -27.97
C GLY A 78 9.23 -3.97 -28.46
N SER A 79 10.22 -4.63 -27.87
CA SER A 79 10.61 -6.03 -28.15
C SER A 79 9.89 -7.07 -27.28
N MET A 80 9.00 -6.66 -26.37
CA MET A 80 8.26 -7.59 -25.50
C MET A 80 7.21 -8.37 -26.29
N THR A 81 7.00 -9.62 -25.90
CA THR A 81 5.85 -10.39 -26.37
C THR A 81 4.55 -9.81 -25.79
N ILE A 82 3.43 -10.03 -26.47
CA ILE A 82 2.11 -9.54 -26.02
C ILE A 82 1.79 -9.95 -24.57
N PRO A 83 2.03 -11.21 -24.14
CA PRO A 83 1.77 -11.61 -22.75
C PRO A 83 2.68 -10.89 -21.74
N GLU A 84 3.95 -10.66 -22.08
CA GLU A 84 4.88 -9.94 -21.20
C GLU A 84 4.48 -8.47 -21.04
N TYR A 85 4.07 -7.85 -22.14
CA TYR A 85 3.54 -6.50 -22.14
C TYR A 85 2.26 -6.40 -21.31
N GLU A 86 1.32 -7.32 -21.47
CA GLU A 86 0.06 -7.34 -20.71
C GLU A 86 0.30 -7.45 -19.20
N VAL A 87 1.21 -8.35 -18.78
CA VAL A 87 1.60 -8.49 -17.37
C VAL A 87 2.22 -7.20 -16.85
N ARG A 88 3.07 -6.53 -17.64
CA ARG A 88 3.74 -5.29 -17.24
C ARG A 88 2.76 -4.11 -17.19
N PHE A 89 1.85 -4.03 -18.16
CA PHE A 89 0.77 -3.04 -18.21
C PHE A 89 -0.15 -3.17 -16.99
N GLY A 90 -0.61 -4.39 -16.67
CA GLY A 90 -1.46 -4.65 -15.51
C GLY A 90 -0.78 -4.33 -14.17
N LYS A 91 0.53 -4.54 -14.06
CA LYS A 91 1.30 -4.19 -12.86
C LYS A 91 1.49 -2.69 -12.68
N LEU A 92 1.59 -1.92 -13.76
CA LEU A 92 1.86 -0.49 -13.70
C LEU A 92 0.56 0.33 -13.67
N SER A 93 -0.51 -0.15 -14.29
CA SER A 93 -1.82 0.52 -14.34
C SER A 93 -2.42 0.82 -12.96
N LYS A 94 -2.15 -0.04 -11.96
CA LYS A 94 -2.57 0.19 -10.56
C LYS A 94 -1.94 1.43 -9.91
N TYR A 95 -0.83 1.94 -10.44
CA TYR A 95 -0.15 3.13 -9.93
C TYR A 95 -0.50 4.39 -10.72
N ALA A 96 -1.15 4.23 -11.87
CA ALA A 96 -1.51 5.28 -12.81
C ALA A 96 -3.04 5.36 -12.99
N LEU A 97 -3.82 5.09 -11.93
CA LEU A 97 -5.29 5.00 -12.02
C LEU A 97 -5.91 6.24 -12.69
N ASP A 98 -5.37 7.44 -12.43
CA ASP A 98 -5.84 8.68 -13.07
C ASP A 98 -5.56 8.79 -14.58
N LEU A 99 -4.58 8.05 -15.10
CA LEU A 99 -4.23 8.00 -16.53
C LEU A 99 -5.02 6.93 -17.29
N VAL A 100 -5.42 5.82 -16.65
CA VAL A 100 -6.11 4.67 -17.27
C VAL A 100 -7.64 4.68 -17.08
N ASN A 101 -8.18 5.78 -16.53
CA ASN A 101 -9.58 5.93 -16.13
C ASN A 101 -10.61 5.97 -17.28
N THR A 102 -10.19 6.05 -18.54
CA THR A 102 -11.10 6.00 -19.70
C THR A 102 -10.57 5.09 -20.80
N GLU A 103 -11.45 4.28 -21.40
CA GLU A 103 -11.12 3.40 -22.54
C GLU A 103 -10.48 4.16 -23.71
N ALA A 104 -10.84 5.43 -23.89
CA ALA A 104 -10.26 6.31 -24.90
C ALA A 104 -8.75 6.58 -24.71
N LYS A 105 -8.22 6.48 -23.48
CA LYS A 105 -6.79 6.68 -23.16
C LYS A 105 -5.98 5.38 -23.19
N ARG A 106 -6.64 4.23 -23.34
CA ARG A 106 -5.99 2.90 -23.43
C ARG A 106 -5.51 2.57 -24.85
N CYS A 107 -5.92 3.36 -25.84
CA CYS A 107 -5.70 3.09 -27.27
C CYS A 107 -4.87 4.18 -28.00
N GLN A 108 -4.07 4.98 -27.29
CA GLN A 108 -3.06 5.85 -27.91
C GLN A 108 -1.68 5.18 -27.85
#